data_AF-A0A0N5AFN4-F1
#
_entry.id   AF-A0A0N5AFN4-F1
#
_cell.length_a   1.000
_cell.length_b   1.000
_cell.length_c   1.000
_cell.angle_alpha   90.00
_cell.angle_beta   90.00
_cell.angle_gamma   90.00
#
_symmetry.space_group_name_H-M   'P 1'
#
loop_
_entity.id
_entity.type
_entity.pdbx_description
1 polymer ?
#
loop_
_entity_poly.entity_id
_entity_poly.type
_entity_poly.pdbx_seq_one_letter_code
_entity_poly.pdbx_strand_id
1 'polypeptide(L)'
;MLFCLPFILRAFISYEQMACDSLSSTGKQFLISGTLDNKTCLLSVLFSYYFLIAANIWWLMLTYLSAARKWVQEGIDACSSYLHLIAWALPALLTIAVFVTHKVDASELTGICSVGNTNPWSLLGFVIIPKFLFVLLGSCFIIAGFASMCRERDSFRRRGTDTSKLEKLMVKMGIFSAFYIIPAVVMVVCDCYHMFILLKWHSASIACKMYSTPDNNLCRNPEKLPSPQATRVV
;
A
#
# COMPACT_ATOMS: atom_id res chain seq x y z
N MET A 1 -7.38 7.36 -9.84
CA MET A 1 -7.43 8.83 -9.96
C MET A 1 -7.24 9.52 -8.62
N LEU A 2 -8.11 9.27 -7.63
CA LEU A 2 -8.04 9.95 -6.31
C LEU A 2 -6.78 9.62 -5.50
N PHE A 3 -6.20 8.43 -5.67
CA PHE A 3 -4.89 8.06 -5.11
C PHE A 3 -3.76 9.04 -5.48
N CYS A 4 -3.79 9.63 -6.68
CA CYS A 4 -2.72 10.49 -7.18
C CYS A 4 -2.81 11.93 -6.65
N LEU A 5 -3.89 12.29 -5.95
CA LEU A 5 -4.13 13.66 -5.51
C LEU A 5 -3.04 14.23 -4.60
N PRO A 6 -2.50 13.51 -3.60
CA PRO A 6 -1.43 14.06 -2.75
C PRO A 6 -0.18 14.46 -3.56
N PHE A 7 0.15 13.66 -4.58
CA PHE A 7 1.26 13.93 -5.48
C PHE A 7 1.01 15.16 -6.36
N ILE A 8 -0.23 15.36 -6.82
CA ILE A 8 -0.62 16.55 -7.60
C ILE A 8 -0.66 17.78 -6.69
N LEU A 9 -1.21 17.67 -5.48
CA LEU A 9 -1.24 18.76 -4.50
C LEU A 9 0.18 19.25 -4.18
N ARG A 10 1.17 18.37 -4.19
CA ARG A 10 2.58 18.72 -3.97
C ARG A 10 3.15 19.65 -5.05
N ALA A 11 2.56 19.67 -6.24
CA ALA A 11 2.92 20.64 -7.29
C ALA A 11 2.42 22.06 -6.99
N PHE A 12 1.39 22.21 -6.15
CA PHE A 12 0.78 23.51 -5.83
C PHE A 12 1.09 24.00 -4.41
N ILE A 13 1.34 23.09 -3.47
CA ILE A 13 1.59 23.38 -2.06
C ILE A 13 3.08 23.16 -1.74
N SER A 14 3.66 24.05 -0.94
CA SER A 14 5.07 23.98 -0.57
C SER A 14 5.38 22.77 0.33
N TYR A 15 6.64 22.33 0.30
CA TYR A 15 7.13 21.22 1.13
C TYR A 15 6.82 21.45 2.61
N GLU A 16 7.13 22.66 3.10
CA GLU A 16 6.97 23.06 4.49
C GLU A 16 5.51 22.93 4.96
N GLN A 17 4.54 23.31 4.13
CA GLN A 17 3.13 23.24 4.49
C GLN A 17 2.58 21.80 4.53
N MET A 18 3.17 20.88 3.75
CA MET A 18 2.75 19.48 3.73
C MET A 18 3.40 18.63 4.80
N ALA A 19 4.70 18.84 5.04
CA ALA A 19 5.56 17.89 5.74
C ALA A 19 6.12 18.41 7.07
N CYS A 20 6.17 19.74 7.25
CA CYS A 20 6.75 20.36 8.43
C CYS A 20 5.68 20.96 9.34
N ASP A 21 5.97 20.95 10.63
CA ASP A 21 5.24 21.73 11.63
C ASP A 21 6.24 22.61 12.40
N SER A 22 5.75 23.71 12.98
CA SER A 22 6.58 24.70 13.67
C SER A 22 6.25 24.74 15.15
N LEU A 23 7.25 24.58 16.01
CA LEU A 23 7.04 24.70 17.45
C LEU A 23 6.85 26.18 17.83
N SER A 24 5.65 26.55 18.28
CA SER A 24 5.28 27.94 18.59
C SER A 24 6.18 28.63 19.62
N SER A 25 6.94 27.88 20.43
CA SER A 25 7.83 28.44 21.46
C SER A 25 9.26 28.75 21.00
N THR A 26 9.75 28.13 19.93
CA THR A 26 11.16 28.27 19.48
C THR A 26 11.32 28.56 17.99
N GLY A 27 10.24 28.53 17.21
CA GLY A 27 10.28 28.79 15.76
C GLY A 27 11.05 27.72 14.95
N LYS A 28 11.47 26.62 15.59
CA LYS A 28 12.14 25.52 14.91
C LYS A 28 11.12 24.64 14.20
N GLN A 29 11.42 24.31 12.95
CA GLN A 29 10.63 23.41 12.13
C GLN A 29 11.05 21.96 12.38
N PHE A 30 10.08 21.06 12.45
CA PHE A 30 10.32 19.63 12.56
C PHE A 30 9.41 18.87 11.59
N LEU A 31 9.87 17.69 11.17
CA LEU A 31 9.09 16.82 10.29
C LEU A 31 7.91 16.22 11.07
N ILE A 32 6.73 16.23 10.46
CA ILE A 32 5.52 15.66 11.07
C ILE A 32 5.73 14.16 11.31
N SER A 33 5.65 13.75 12.58
CA SER A 33 5.67 12.36 13.00
C SER A 33 4.64 12.16 14.12
N GLY A 34 3.67 11.29 13.88
CA GLY A 34 2.62 10.90 14.81
C GLY A 34 1.55 11.94 15.15
N THR A 35 1.68 13.21 14.73
CA THR A 35 0.64 14.23 14.94
C THR A 35 -0.42 14.24 13.81
N LEU A 36 -1.67 14.51 14.19
CA LEU A 36 -2.83 14.69 13.30
C LEU A 36 -3.21 16.17 13.12
N ASP A 37 -2.40 17.10 13.64
CA ASP A 37 -2.75 18.53 13.67
C ASP A 37 -2.68 19.19 12.28
N ASN A 38 -1.79 18.70 11.41
CA ASN A 38 -1.67 19.21 10.05
C ASN A 38 -2.72 18.58 9.11
N LYS A 39 -3.69 19.40 8.70
CA LYS A 39 -4.79 19.00 7.80
C LYS A 39 -4.31 18.53 6.43
N THR A 40 -3.27 19.14 5.87
CA THR A 40 -2.73 18.78 4.54
C THR A 40 -2.05 17.41 4.57
N CYS A 41 -1.35 17.12 5.66
CA CYS A 41 -0.76 15.81 5.93
C CYS A 41 -1.84 14.72 6.08
N LEU A 42 -2.87 15.00 6.89
CA LEU A 42 -4.01 14.09 7.07
C LEU A 42 -4.75 13.81 5.75
N LEU A 43 -4.97 14.86 4.95
CA LEU A 43 -5.58 14.75 3.63
C LEU A 43 -4.74 13.85 2.71
N SER A 44 -3.41 13.99 2.76
CA SER A 44 -2.50 13.17 1.96
C SER A 44 -2.62 11.68 2.29
N VAL A 45 -2.67 11.33 3.59
CA VAL A 45 -2.88 9.94 4.02
C VAL A 45 -4.27 9.45 3.64
N LEU A 46 -5.30 10.26 3.85
CA LEU A 46 -6.67 9.89 3.49
C LEU A 46 -6.77 9.54 2.02
N PHE A 47 -6.25 10.39 1.13
CA PHE A 47 -6.36 10.15 -0.30
C PHE A 47 -5.44 9.02 -0.81
N SER A 48 -4.23 8.91 -0.28
CA SER A 48 -3.32 7.83 -0.70
C SER A 48 -3.74 6.47 -0.14
N TYR A 49 -3.99 6.36 1.16
CA TYR A 49 -4.26 5.08 1.81
C TYR A 49 -5.68 4.56 1.52
N TYR A 50 -6.72 5.36 1.75
CA TYR A 50 -8.11 4.92 1.58
C TYR A 50 -8.39 4.45 0.15
N PHE A 51 -8.05 5.27 -0.85
CA PHE A 51 -8.35 4.94 -2.25
C PHE A 51 -7.48 3.81 -2.79
N LEU A 52 -6.28 3.61 -2.26
CA LEU A 52 -5.46 2.44 -2.58
C LEU A 52 -6.12 1.16 -2.07
N ILE A 53 -6.53 1.13 -0.80
CA ILE A 53 -7.21 -0.02 -0.21
C ILE A 53 -8.55 -0.29 -0.92
N ALA A 54 -9.33 0.76 -1.20
CA ALA A 54 -10.56 0.64 -1.98
C ALA A 54 -10.32 0.06 -3.37
N ALA A 55 -9.28 0.52 -4.09
CA ALA A 55 -8.94 -0.02 -5.40
C ALA A 55 -8.57 -1.51 -5.35
N ASN A 56 -7.81 -1.94 -4.33
CA ASN A 56 -7.47 -3.35 -4.12
C ASN A 56 -8.70 -4.21 -3.83
N ILE A 57 -9.65 -3.70 -3.03
CA ILE A 57 -10.88 -4.44 -2.70
C ILE A 57 -11.81 -4.53 -3.91
N TRP A 58 -11.98 -3.43 -4.67
CA TRP A 58 -12.73 -3.45 -5.92
C TRP A 58 -12.16 -4.45 -6.90
N TRP A 59 -10.83 -4.46 -7.06
CA TRP A 59 -10.16 -5.46 -7.89
C TRP A 59 -10.40 -6.88 -7.37
N LEU A 60 -10.24 -7.13 -6.07
CA LEU A 60 -10.49 -8.45 -5.48
C LEU A 60 -11.94 -8.91 -5.73
N MET A 61 -12.93 -8.04 -5.58
CA MET A 61 -14.33 -8.37 -5.85
C MET A 61 -14.57 -8.73 -7.31
N LEU A 62 -13.98 -7.98 -8.24
CA LEU A 62 -14.09 -8.29 -9.67
C LEU A 62 -13.48 -9.67 -9.99
N THR A 63 -12.32 -9.99 -9.41
CA THR A 63 -11.70 -11.32 -9.57
C THR A 63 -12.54 -12.43 -8.93
N TYR A 64 -13.11 -12.20 -7.76
CA TYR A 64 -14.02 -13.16 -7.11
C TYR A 64 -15.26 -13.44 -7.96
N LEU A 65 -15.92 -12.39 -8.46
CA LEU A 65 -17.09 -12.54 -9.34
C LEU A 65 -16.75 -13.31 -10.62
N SER A 66 -15.56 -13.07 -11.19
CA SER A 66 -15.07 -13.81 -12.35
C SER A 66 -14.93 -15.32 -12.08
N ALA A 67 -14.44 -15.67 -10.90
CA ALA A 67 -14.19 -17.06 -10.50
C ALA A 67 -15.47 -17.79 -10.10
N ALA A 68 -16.28 -17.15 -9.25
CA ALA A 68 -17.42 -17.78 -8.58
C ALA A 68 -18.71 -17.72 -9.38
N ARG A 69 -18.94 -16.65 -10.16
CA ARG A 69 -20.25 -16.38 -10.80
C ARG A 69 -20.17 -16.29 -12.33
N LYS A 70 -19.04 -16.65 -12.93
CA LYS A 70 -18.82 -16.71 -14.39
C LYS A 70 -19.29 -15.45 -15.15
N TRP A 71 -19.28 -14.28 -14.50
CA TRP A 71 -19.78 -13.01 -15.07
C TRP A 71 -21.26 -13.01 -15.49
N VAL A 72 -22.12 -13.79 -14.84
CA VAL A 72 -23.56 -13.73 -15.10
C VAL A 72 -24.13 -12.43 -14.53
N GLN A 73 -24.75 -11.61 -15.37
CA GLN A 73 -25.31 -10.29 -15.02
C GLN A 73 -26.30 -10.38 -13.84
N GLU A 74 -27.17 -11.40 -13.85
CA GLU A 74 -28.14 -11.68 -12.78
C GLU A 74 -27.48 -11.92 -11.42
N GLY A 75 -26.25 -12.45 -11.41
CA GLY A 75 -25.48 -12.67 -10.19
C GLY A 75 -24.84 -11.41 -9.63
N ILE A 76 -24.52 -10.43 -10.48
CA ILE A 76 -23.94 -9.14 -10.07
C ILE A 76 -25.04 -8.26 -9.46
N ASP A 77 -26.21 -8.20 -10.11
CA ASP A 77 -27.33 -7.38 -9.65
C ASP A 77 -27.85 -7.82 -8.28
N ALA A 78 -27.84 -9.13 -8.00
CA ALA A 78 -28.27 -9.67 -6.70
C ALA A 78 -27.30 -9.35 -5.53
N CYS A 79 -26.00 -9.15 -5.80
CA CYS A 79 -25.00 -8.90 -4.76
C CYS A 79 -24.46 -7.47 -4.72
N SER A 80 -24.90 -6.61 -5.65
CA SER A 80 -24.35 -5.26 -5.85
C SER A 80 -24.30 -4.45 -4.54
N SER A 81 -25.40 -4.37 -3.80
CA SER A 81 -25.45 -3.60 -2.54
C SER A 81 -24.45 -4.07 -1.49
N TYR A 82 -24.26 -5.39 -1.36
CA TYR A 82 -23.32 -5.96 -0.39
C TYR A 82 -21.85 -5.71 -0.79
N LEU A 83 -21.54 -5.83 -2.09
CA LEU A 83 -20.22 -5.53 -2.62
C LEU A 83 -19.86 -4.07 -2.43
N HIS A 84 -20.77 -3.14 -2.73
CA HIS A 84 -20.57 -1.72 -2.49
C HIS A 84 -20.33 -1.43 -1.00
N LEU A 85 -21.10 -2.04 -0.10
CA LEU A 85 -20.93 -1.85 1.33
C LEU A 85 -19.54 -2.28 1.80
N ILE A 86 -19.10 -3.49 1.44
CA ILE A 86 -17.75 -3.96 1.82
C ILE A 86 -16.65 -3.11 1.18
N ALA A 87 -16.82 -2.74 -0.09
CA ALA A 87 -15.81 -2.02 -0.86
C ALA A 87 -15.49 -0.64 -0.30
N TRP A 88 -16.43 -0.04 0.45
CA TRP A 88 -16.25 1.26 1.09
C TRP A 88 -16.04 1.16 2.60
N ALA A 89 -16.72 0.25 3.28
CA ALA A 89 -16.59 0.09 4.73
C ALA A 89 -15.21 -0.43 5.14
N LEU A 90 -14.64 -1.39 4.41
CA LEU A 90 -13.36 -1.99 4.78
C LEU A 90 -12.17 -1.02 4.60
N PRO A 91 -12.05 -0.23 3.50
CA PRO A 91 -11.07 0.86 3.44
C PRO A 91 -11.26 1.89 4.55
N ALA A 92 -12.50 2.25 4.87
CA ALA A 92 -12.77 3.21 5.95
C ALA A 92 -12.25 2.70 7.28
N LEU A 93 -12.53 1.44 7.61
CA LEU A 93 -12.09 0.81 8.86
C LEU A 93 -10.56 0.74 8.96
N LEU A 94 -9.88 0.35 7.87
CA LEU A 94 -8.41 0.29 7.85
C LEU A 94 -7.78 1.68 7.96
N THR A 95 -8.36 2.70 7.31
CA THR A 95 -7.88 4.10 7.45
C THR A 95 -8.08 4.63 8.87
N ILE A 96 -9.23 4.35 9.50
CA ILE A 96 -9.47 4.70 10.90
C ILE A 96 -8.44 4.02 11.80
N ALA A 97 -8.15 2.74 11.59
CA ALA A 97 -7.13 2.02 12.34
C ALA A 97 -5.75 2.69 12.23
N VAL A 98 -5.35 3.12 11.03
CA VAL A 98 -4.11 3.88 10.82
C VAL A 98 -4.10 5.17 11.66
N PHE A 99 -5.18 5.96 11.62
CA PHE A 99 -5.26 7.20 12.39
C PHE A 99 -5.22 6.98 13.91
N VAL A 100 -5.93 5.96 14.42
CA VAL A 100 -5.94 5.63 15.85
C VAL A 100 -4.56 5.22 16.36
N THR A 101 -3.72 4.63 15.50
CA THR A 101 -2.36 4.26 15.93
C THR A 101 -1.38 5.43 16.01
N HIS A 102 -1.74 6.62 15.50
CA HIS A 102 -0.84 7.79 15.47
C HIS A 102 0.54 7.47 14.88
N LYS A 103 0.61 6.60 13.86
CA LYS A 103 1.86 6.21 13.17
C LYS A 103 1.96 6.75 11.75
N VAL A 104 1.38 7.94 11.55
CA VAL A 104 1.45 8.70 10.32
C VAL A 104 2.68 9.58 10.36
N ASP A 105 3.52 9.50 9.33
CA ASP A 105 4.74 10.30 9.23
C ASP A 105 4.88 10.91 7.83
N ALA A 106 5.41 12.13 7.76
CA ALA A 106 5.82 12.72 6.49
C ALA A 106 7.08 12.05 5.94
N SER A 107 7.15 11.88 4.63
CA SER A 107 8.38 11.43 3.96
C SER A 107 9.34 12.61 3.76
N GLU A 108 10.59 12.46 4.17
CA GLU A 108 11.63 13.48 3.99
C GLU A 108 11.89 13.81 2.51
N LEU A 109 11.75 12.83 1.61
CA LEU A 109 12.05 13.02 0.19
C LEU A 109 10.87 13.60 -0.59
N THR A 110 9.66 13.12 -0.33
CA THR A 110 8.48 13.48 -1.13
C THR A 110 7.63 14.58 -0.48
N GLY A 111 7.76 14.76 0.84
CA GLY A 111 6.91 15.63 1.62
C GLY A 111 5.46 15.13 1.75
N ILE A 112 5.19 13.88 1.35
CA ILE A 112 3.86 13.28 1.43
C ILE A 112 3.76 12.47 2.72
N CYS A 113 2.65 12.66 3.44
CA CYS A 113 2.35 11.89 4.63
C CYS A 113 1.76 10.52 4.27
N SER A 114 2.34 9.48 4.88
CA SER A 114 1.88 8.10 4.77
C SER A 114 2.19 7.35 6.06
N VAL A 115 1.54 6.20 6.25
CA VAL A 115 1.86 5.28 7.35
C VAL A 115 3.11 4.47 7.01
N GLY A 116 4.01 4.32 7.98
CA GLY A 116 5.17 3.44 7.86
C GLY A 116 6.36 3.99 7.05
N ASN A 117 6.47 5.31 6.90
CA ASN A 117 7.65 5.92 6.24
C ASN A 117 8.93 5.79 7.08
N THR A 118 8.81 5.90 8.41
CA THR A 118 9.97 5.84 9.33
C THR A 118 10.03 4.52 10.10
N ASN A 119 8.87 3.95 10.42
CA ASN A 119 8.74 2.77 11.27
C ASN A 119 8.51 1.48 10.43
N PRO A 120 9.46 0.52 10.44
CA PRO A 120 9.35 -0.69 9.63
C PRO A 120 8.20 -1.61 10.05
N TRP A 121 7.81 -1.61 11.33
CA TRP A 121 6.72 -2.44 11.83
C TRP A 121 5.35 -1.91 11.39
N SER A 122 5.19 -0.59 11.35
CA SER A 122 3.98 0.05 10.82
C SER A 122 3.83 -0.20 9.33
N LEU A 123 4.93 -0.13 8.58
CA LEU A 123 4.97 -0.44 7.15
C LEU A 123 4.54 -1.89 6.90
N LEU A 124 5.08 -2.84 7.67
CA LEU A 124 4.70 -4.23 7.57
C LEU A 124 3.21 -4.44 7.84
N GLY A 125 2.72 -3.93 8.98
CA GLY A 125 1.36 -4.16 9.45
C GLY A 125 0.28 -3.52 8.58
N PHE A 126 0.46 -2.25 8.21
CA PHE A 126 -0.61 -1.47 7.54
C PHE A 126 -0.49 -1.44 6.02
N VAL A 127 0.69 -1.73 5.45
CA VAL A 127 0.95 -1.60 4.02
C VAL A 127 1.28 -2.94 3.40
N ILE A 128 2.35 -3.60 3.83
CA ILE A 128 2.85 -4.83 3.19
C ILE A 128 1.87 -5.99 3.37
N ILE A 129 1.44 -6.29 4.61
CA ILE A 129 0.54 -7.41 4.89
C ILE A 129 -0.79 -7.26 4.10
N PRO A 130 -1.51 -6.12 4.18
CA PRO A 130 -2.75 -5.95 3.42
C PRO A 130 -2.55 -6.07 1.91
N LYS A 131 -1.52 -5.41 1.34
CA LYS A 131 -1.22 -5.49 -0.10
C LYS A 131 -0.92 -6.92 -0.52
N PHE A 132 -0.07 -7.63 0.23
CA PHE A 132 0.30 -9.00 -0.05
C PHE A 132 -0.92 -9.93 -0.01
N LEU A 133 -1.77 -9.81 1.00
CA LEU A 133 -3.02 -10.59 1.11
C LEU A 133 -3.95 -10.34 -0.07
N PHE A 134 -4.14 -9.07 -0.48
CA PHE A 134 -4.96 -8.76 -1.64
C PHE A 134 -4.40 -9.36 -2.92
N VAL A 135 -3.10 -9.19 -3.20
CA VAL A 135 -2.44 -9.74 -4.40
C VAL A 135 -2.52 -11.27 -4.40
N LEU A 136 -2.26 -11.93 -3.27
CA LEU A 136 -2.33 -13.38 -3.14
C LEU A 136 -3.73 -13.89 -3.44
N LEU A 137 -4.74 -13.38 -2.72
CA LEU A 137 -6.13 -13.82 -2.85
C LEU A 137 -6.67 -13.56 -4.27
N GLY A 138 -6.40 -12.38 -4.83
CA GLY A 138 -6.85 -12.05 -6.18
C GLY A 138 -6.14 -12.89 -7.25
N SER A 139 -4.85 -13.21 -7.06
CA SER A 139 -4.14 -14.14 -7.96
C SER A 139 -4.75 -15.54 -7.92
N CYS A 140 -5.09 -16.05 -6.72
CA CYS A 140 -5.80 -17.32 -6.57
C CYS A 140 -7.16 -17.32 -7.30
N PHE A 141 -7.95 -16.24 -7.16
CA PHE A 141 -9.23 -16.12 -7.85
C PHE A 141 -9.08 -16.02 -9.36
N ILE A 142 -8.07 -15.31 -9.87
CA ILE A 142 -7.80 -15.25 -11.32
C ILE A 142 -7.44 -16.63 -11.87
N ILE A 143 -6.58 -17.39 -11.18
CA ILE A 143 -6.22 -18.75 -11.60
C ILE A 143 -7.46 -19.66 -11.61
N ALA A 144 -8.26 -19.62 -10.56
CA ALA A 144 -9.50 -20.40 -10.47
C ALA A 144 -10.51 -20.00 -11.56
N GLY A 145 -10.69 -18.70 -11.81
CA GLY A 145 -11.56 -18.19 -12.86
C GLY A 145 -11.08 -18.58 -14.26
N PHE A 146 -9.78 -18.52 -14.52
CA PHE A 146 -9.20 -18.94 -15.79
C PHE A 146 -9.36 -20.45 -16.02
N ALA A 147 -9.11 -21.27 -15.00
CA ALA A 147 -9.32 -22.71 -15.06
C ALA A 147 -10.79 -23.08 -15.34
N SER A 148 -11.73 -22.39 -14.68
CA SER A 148 -13.17 -22.53 -14.90
C SER A 148 -13.55 -22.19 -16.35
N MET A 149 -13.06 -21.08 -16.89
CA MET A 149 -13.31 -20.68 -18.29
C MET A 149 -12.73 -21.67 -19.31
N CYS A 150 -11.51 -22.19 -19.07
CA CYS A 150 -10.92 -23.23 -19.92
C CYS A 150 -11.78 -24.49 -19.95
N ARG A 151 -12.29 -24.93 -18.78
CA ARG A 151 -13.16 -26.12 -18.69
C ARG A 151 -14.47 -25.94 -19.47
N GLU A 152 -15.07 -24.77 -19.39
CA GLU A 152 -16.27 -24.44 -20.16
C GLU A 152 -15.99 -24.35 -21.66
N ARG A 153 -14.89 -23.70 -22.07
CA ARG A 153 -14.44 -23.67 -23.47
C ARG A 153 -14.31 -25.08 -24.04
N ASP A 154 -13.68 -25.99 -23.30
CA ASP A 154 -13.48 -27.38 -23.73
C ASP A 154 -14.82 -28.14 -23.77
N SER A 155 -15.80 -27.78 -22.94
CA SER A 155 -17.18 -28.28 -23.02
C SER A 155 -17.90 -27.80 -24.28
N PHE A 156 -17.84 -26.50 -24.59
CA PHE A 156 -18.44 -25.93 -25.81
C PHE A 156 -17.80 -26.46 -27.09
N ARG A 157 -16.47 -26.60 -27.09
CA ARG A 157 -15.73 -27.17 -28.23
C ARG A 157 -16.15 -28.61 -28.51
N ARG A 158 -16.39 -29.42 -27.47
CA ARG A 158 -16.92 -30.79 -27.60
C ARG A 158 -18.35 -30.83 -28.15
N ARG A 159 -19.15 -29.79 -27.91
CA ARG A 159 -20.52 -29.64 -28.45
C ARG A 159 -20.57 -29.04 -29.86
N GLY A 160 -19.42 -28.77 -30.48
CA GLY A 160 -19.35 -28.14 -31.81
C GLY A 160 -19.84 -26.69 -31.84
N THR A 161 -19.89 -26.01 -30.69
CA THR A 161 -20.31 -24.60 -30.59
C THR A 161 -19.13 -23.66 -30.83
N ASP A 162 -19.34 -22.52 -31.48
CA ASP A 162 -18.30 -21.50 -31.70
C ASP A 162 -17.78 -20.91 -30.37
N THR A 163 -16.47 -21.04 -30.12
CA THR A 163 -15.77 -20.54 -28.94
C THR A 163 -15.06 -19.21 -29.17
N SER A 164 -15.10 -18.65 -30.38
CA SER A 164 -14.32 -17.46 -30.76
C SER A 164 -14.58 -16.24 -29.87
N LYS A 165 -15.84 -16.05 -29.43
CA LYS A 165 -16.23 -14.97 -28.50
C LYS A 165 -15.66 -15.19 -27.10
N LEU A 166 -15.68 -16.44 -26.62
CA LEU A 166 -15.18 -16.81 -25.30
C LEU A 166 -13.65 -16.65 -25.25
N GLU A 167 -12.94 -17.05 -26.30
CA GLU A 167 -11.48 -16.92 -26.39
C GLU A 167 -11.04 -15.45 -26.39
N LYS A 168 -11.72 -14.59 -27.15
CA LYS A 168 -11.47 -13.13 -27.12
C LYS A 168 -11.69 -12.55 -25.72
N LEU A 169 -12.73 -12.99 -25.02
CA LEU A 169 -13.00 -12.56 -23.64
C LEU A 169 -11.89 -13.03 -22.68
N MET A 170 -11.49 -14.30 -22.76
CA MET A 170 -10.43 -14.87 -21.92
C MET A 170 -9.11 -14.13 -22.09
N VAL A 171 -8.71 -13.83 -23.34
CA VAL A 171 -7.48 -13.08 -23.64
C VAL A 171 -7.56 -11.65 -23.08
N LYS A 172 -8.68 -10.95 -23.29
CA LYS A 172 -8.88 -9.58 -22.79
C LYS A 172 -8.76 -9.51 -21.26
N MET A 173 -9.39 -10.45 -20.55
CA MET A 173 -9.36 -10.50 -19.09
C MET A 173 -7.98 -10.90 -18.56
N GLY A 174 -7.28 -11.82 -19.24
CA GLY A 174 -5.93 -12.21 -18.89
C GLY A 174 -4.93 -11.05 -19.00
N ILE A 175 -4.99 -10.30 -20.10
CA ILE A 175 -4.16 -9.11 -20.32
C ILE A 175 -4.43 -8.04 -19.26
N PHE A 176 -5.71 -7.73 -19.00
CA PHE A 176 -6.08 -6.75 -17.96
C PHE A 176 -5.58 -7.17 -16.57
N SER A 177 -5.70 -8.45 -16.24
CA SER A 177 -5.22 -9.00 -14.97
C SER A 177 -3.70 -8.92 -14.83
N ALA A 178 -2.95 -9.23 -15.90
CA ALA A 178 -1.50 -9.13 -15.91
C ALA A 178 -1.02 -7.69 -15.70
N PHE A 179 -1.65 -6.71 -16.36
CA PHE A 179 -1.35 -5.29 -16.16
C PHE A 179 -1.62 -4.79 -14.74
N TYR A 180 -2.45 -5.49 -13.96
CA TYR A 180 -2.69 -5.16 -12.56
C TYR A 180 -1.72 -5.89 -11.63
N ILE A 181 -1.54 -7.21 -11.80
CA ILE A 181 -0.73 -8.04 -10.91
C ILE A 181 0.75 -7.64 -10.99
N ILE A 182 1.29 -7.39 -12.20
CA ILE A 182 2.72 -7.10 -12.36
C ILE A 182 3.11 -5.85 -11.56
N PRO A 183 2.46 -4.67 -11.72
CA PRO A 183 2.76 -3.51 -10.88
C PRO A 183 2.50 -3.76 -9.39
N ALA A 184 1.45 -4.50 -9.03
CA ALA A 184 1.14 -4.76 -7.63
C ALA A 184 2.23 -5.60 -6.94
N VAL A 185 2.74 -6.63 -7.60
CA VAL A 185 3.87 -7.44 -7.11
C VAL A 185 5.13 -6.60 -7.00
N VAL A 186 5.44 -5.78 -8.00
CA VAL A 186 6.59 -4.87 -7.96
C VAL A 186 6.49 -3.92 -6.76
N MET A 187 5.32 -3.33 -6.52
CA MET A 187 5.09 -2.46 -5.35
C MET A 187 5.32 -3.20 -4.02
N VAL A 188 4.85 -4.43 -3.88
CA VAL A 188 5.10 -5.25 -2.68
C VAL A 188 6.60 -5.52 -2.50
N VAL A 189 7.32 -5.85 -3.59
CA VAL A 189 8.78 -6.07 -3.53
C VAL A 189 9.52 -4.80 -3.13
N CYS A 190 9.13 -3.64 -3.69
CA CYS A 190 9.69 -2.35 -3.32
C CYS A 190 9.44 -2.01 -1.84
N ASP A 191 8.23 -2.26 -1.33
CA ASP A 191 7.91 -2.03 0.09
C ASP A 191 8.70 -2.96 1.01
N CYS A 192 8.88 -4.24 0.65
CA CYS A 192 9.72 -5.19 1.37
C CYS A 192 11.20 -4.76 1.38
N TYR A 193 11.71 -4.28 0.24
CA TYR A 193 13.05 -3.74 0.14
C TYR A 193 13.23 -2.50 1.01
N HIS A 194 12.25 -1.59 1.00
CA HIS A 194 12.23 -0.42 1.85
C HIS A 194 12.24 -0.80 3.34
N MET A 195 11.43 -1.79 3.74
CA MET A 195 11.42 -2.33 5.09
C MET A 195 12.79 -2.88 5.51
N PHE A 196 13.44 -3.66 4.64
CA PHE A 196 14.76 -4.23 4.90
C PHE A 196 15.82 -3.14 5.10
N ILE A 197 15.79 -2.10 4.26
CA ILE A 197 16.64 -0.92 4.40
C ILE A 197 16.37 -0.23 5.73
N LEU A 198 15.10 0.05 6.06
CA LEU A 198 14.74 0.70 7.33
C LEU A 198 15.27 -0.07 8.53
N LEU A 199 15.14 -1.40 8.56
CA LEU A 199 15.69 -2.23 9.64
C LEU A 199 17.22 -2.10 9.79
N LYS A 200 17.94 -2.01 8.67
CA LYS A 200 19.40 -1.85 8.67
C LYS A 200 19.83 -0.44 9.11
N TRP A 201 19.21 0.60 8.56
CA TRP A 201 19.59 1.99 8.81
C TRP A 201 19.11 2.51 10.15
N HIS A 202 17.96 2.06 10.66
CA HIS A 202 17.40 2.55 11.92
C HIS A 202 18.32 2.24 13.12
N SER A 203 18.99 1.10 13.11
CA SER A 203 19.98 0.75 14.14
C SER A 203 21.22 1.65 14.06
N ALA A 204 21.71 1.93 12.85
CA ALA A 204 22.89 2.76 12.62
C ALA A 204 22.64 4.25 12.90
N SER A 205 21.45 4.76 12.56
CA SER A 205 21.09 6.17 12.77
C SER A 205 20.87 6.50 14.24
N ILE A 206 20.26 5.60 15.02
CA ILE A 206 20.13 5.74 16.48
C ILE A 206 21.51 5.72 17.12
N ALA A 207 22.36 4.75 16.77
CA ALA A 207 23.71 4.69 17.30
C ALA A 207 24.51 5.97 16.95
N CYS A 208 24.38 6.49 15.74
CA CYS A 208 24.99 7.77 15.36
C CYS A 208 24.48 8.93 16.23
N LYS A 209 23.16 9.09 16.43
CA LYS A 209 22.62 10.16 17.28
C LYS A 209 23.04 10.05 18.76
N MET A 210 23.21 8.82 19.27
CA MET A 210 23.60 8.58 20.67
C MET A 210 25.10 8.77 20.93
N TYR A 211 25.96 8.37 19.97
CA TYR A 211 27.41 8.32 20.15
C TYR A 211 28.18 9.42 19.41
N SER A 212 27.54 10.18 18.51
CA SER A 212 28.21 11.26 17.80
C SER A 212 28.37 12.49 18.70
N THR A 213 29.61 12.82 19.01
CA THR A 213 30.01 14.13 19.53
C THR A 213 30.50 15.02 18.39
N PRO A 214 30.55 16.36 18.55
CA PRO A 214 31.03 17.28 17.50
C PRO A 214 32.43 16.95 16.97
N ASP A 215 33.28 16.33 17.80
CA ASP A 215 34.67 16.00 17.48
C ASP A 215 34.83 14.62 16.82
N ASN A 216 33.83 13.72 16.93
CA ASN A 216 33.90 12.36 16.41
C ASN A 216 32.82 12.12 15.34
N ASN A 217 33.22 12.20 14.07
CA ASN A 217 32.40 11.93 12.88
C ASN A 217 32.04 10.43 12.68
N LEU A 218 31.63 9.74 13.75
CA LEU A 218 31.26 8.32 13.77
C LEU A 218 30.10 8.01 12.80
N CYS A 219 29.24 8.99 12.53
CA CYS A 219 28.14 8.89 11.57
C CYS A 219 28.60 8.70 10.11
N ARG A 220 29.85 9.03 9.79
CA ARG A 220 30.40 8.86 8.43
C ARG A 220 30.91 7.44 8.17
N ASN A 221 31.11 6.63 9.22
CA ASN A 221 31.64 5.29 9.10
C ASN A 221 30.79 4.27 9.89
N PRO A 222 29.79 3.64 9.24
CA PRO A 222 28.88 2.66 9.84
C PRO A 222 29.57 1.46 10.50
N GLU A 223 30.76 1.08 10.04
CA GLU A 223 31.52 -0.04 10.62
C GLU A 223 32.11 0.26 11.99
N LYS A 224 32.24 1.54 12.36
CA LYS A 224 32.76 1.96 13.68
C LYS A 224 31.67 2.12 14.73
N LEU A 225 30.40 1.95 14.39
CA LEU A 225 29.28 2.11 15.32
C LEU A 225 29.09 0.82 16.15
N PRO A 226 29.07 0.92 17.49
CA PRO A 226 28.86 -0.25 18.34
C PRO A 226 27.46 -0.84 18.09
N SER A 227 27.36 -2.16 18.00
CA SER A 227 26.08 -2.85 17.81
C SER A 227 25.13 -2.56 18.98
N PRO A 228 23.84 -2.29 18.75
CA PRO A 228 22.89 -1.92 19.79
C PRO A 228 22.64 -3.01 20.86
N GLN A 229 23.18 -4.23 20.68
CA GLN A 229 23.12 -5.30 21.68
C GLN A 229 24.19 -5.19 22.77
N ALA A 230 25.20 -4.32 22.62
CA ALA A 230 26.28 -4.18 23.59
C ALA A 230 25.93 -3.31 24.83
N THR A 231 24.74 -2.72 24.88
CA THR A 231 24.34 -1.80 25.96
C THR A 231 23.05 -2.28 26.63
N ARG A 232 23.12 -3.47 27.23
CA ARG A 232 22.17 -3.84 28.28
C ARG A 232 22.65 -3.14 29.56
N VAL A 233 21.89 -2.10 29.92
CA VAL A 233 21.89 -1.32 31.16
C VAL A 233 22.65 -1.98 32.34
N VAL A 234 23.67 -1.28 32.83
CA VAL A 234 24.07 -1.29 34.25
C VAL A 234 23.75 0.09 34.79
#